data_AF-A0A962QB81-F1
#
_entry.id   AF-A0A962QB81-F1
#
_cell.length_a   1.000
_cell.length_b   1.000
_cell.length_c   1.000
_cell.angle_alpha   90.00
_cell.angle_beta   90.00
_cell.angle_gamma   90.00
#
_symmetry.space_group_name_H-M   'P 1'
#
loop_
_entity.id
_entity.type
_entity.pdbx_description
1 polymer ?
#
loop_
_entity_poly.entity_id
_entity_poly.type
_entity_poly.pdbx_seq_one_letter_code
_entity_poly.pdbx_strand_id
1 'polypeptide(L)'
;MTYSLKDWNPENESYWNMTGKHVASRNLLVSIPCLFLAFAVWFIWSAIAVNLNNIGFKFTTEQLFTLAAVPGLTGATLRVFYSFCVPIFGGKNWTVFSTSTLLIPSVGIGIAVQNPETTYSTMLILAAFCGFGGGNFSSSMSNISFFYPKKSQG
;
A
#
# COMPACT_ATOMS: atom_id res chain seq x y z
N MET A 1 -11.31 0.74 22.90
CA MET A 1 -12.16 -0.47 22.91
C MET A 1 -12.07 -1.13 21.54
N THR A 2 -11.37 -2.25 21.43
CA THR A 2 -11.12 -2.97 20.16
C THR A 2 -12.26 -3.96 19.94
N TYR A 3 -13.31 -3.57 19.20
CA TYR A 3 -14.40 -4.50 18.86
C TYR A 3 -13.85 -5.59 17.92
N SER A 4 -13.64 -6.79 18.46
CA SER A 4 -13.42 -8.00 17.66
C SER A 4 -14.78 -8.55 17.26
N LEU A 5 -15.01 -8.69 15.94
CA LEU A 5 -16.25 -9.24 15.39
C LEU A 5 -16.24 -10.77 15.61
N LYS A 6 -16.78 -11.22 16.75
CA LYS A 6 -16.90 -12.66 17.05
C LYS A 6 -18.03 -13.34 16.26
N ASP A 7 -19.13 -12.61 16.06
CA ASP A 7 -20.30 -13.07 15.30
C ASP A 7 -20.50 -12.23 14.03
N TRP A 8 -19.75 -12.58 12.97
CA TRP A 8 -19.84 -11.93 11.66
C TRP A 8 -20.51 -12.84 10.64
N ASN A 9 -21.76 -12.52 10.25
CA ASN A 9 -22.53 -13.29 9.27
C ASN A 9 -23.09 -12.38 8.15
N PRO A 10 -22.24 -11.94 7.20
CA PRO A 10 -22.65 -11.02 6.13
C PRO A 10 -23.65 -11.64 5.14
N GLU A 11 -23.76 -12.96 5.08
CA GLU A 11 -24.69 -13.68 4.19
C GLU A 11 -26.14 -13.69 4.70
N ASN A 12 -26.36 -13.47 6.01
CA ASN A 12 -27.70 -13.34 6.55
C ASN A 12 -28.28 -11.95 6.25
N GLU A 13 -29.37 -11.87 5.49
CA GLU A 13 -29.93 -10.60 5.04
C GLU A 13 -30.42 -9.69 6.18
N SER A 14 -30.99 -10.27 7.24
CA SER A 14 -31.43 -9.50 8.42
C SER A 14 -30.23 -8.87 9.13
N TYR A 15 -29.19 -9.66 9.39
CA TYR A 15 -27.93 -9.17 9.97
C TYR A 15 -27.27 -8.10 9.09
N TRP A 16 -27.21 -8.33 7.77
CA TRP A 16 -26.61 -7.41 6.82
C TRP A 16 -27.32 -6.05 6.82
N ASN A 17 -28.65 -6.06 6.80
CA ASN A 17 -29.45 -4.83 6.78
C ASN A 17 -29.41 -4.07 8.11
N MET A 18 -29.31 -4.77 9.24
CA MET A 18 -29.27 -4.15 10.58
C MET A 18 -27.88 -3.64 10.98
N THR A 19 -26.83 -4.42 10.71
CA THR A 19 -25.48 -4.18 11.26
C THR A 19 -24.38 -4.31 10.22
N GLY A 20 -24.39 -5.41 9.45
CA GLY A 20 -23.28 -5.80 8.57
C GLY A 20 -22.92 -4.73 7.55
N LYS A 21 -23.91 -4.17 6.85
CA LYS A 21 -23.70 -3.14 5.81
C LYS A 21 -23.00 -1.90 6.36
N HIS A 22 -23.41 -1.42 7.53
CA HIS A 22 -22.80 -0.23 8.14
C HIS A 22 -21.34 -0.46 8.52
N VAL A 23 -21.04 -1.61 9.12
CA VAL A 23 -19.66 -1.99 9.49
C VAL A 23 -18.79 -2.17 8.24
N ALA A 24 -19.30 -2.85 7.22
CA ALA A 24 -18.60 -3.06 5.95
C ALA A 24 -18.29 -1.72 5.24
N SER A 25 -19.29 -0.84 5.11
CA SER A 25 -19.11 0.48 4.49
C SER A 25 -18.09 1.33 5.24
N ARG A 26 -18.08 1.32 6.58
CA ARG A 26 -17.07 2.04 7.37
C ARG A 26 -15.66 1.51 7.12
N ASN A 27 -15.48 0.19 7.05
CA ASN A 27 -14.18 -0.40 6.73
C ASN A 27 -13.75 -0.06 5.30
N LEU A 28 -14.68 -0.12 4.33
CA LEU A 28 -14.40 0.24 2.94
C LEU A 28 -13.98 1.72 2.81
N LEU A 29 -14.70 2.63 3.48
CA LEU A 29 -14.39 4.06 3.47
C LEU A 29 -13.00 4.40 4.03
N VAL A 30 -12.47 3.59 4.94
CA VAL A 30 -11.09 3.72 5.44
C VAL A 30 -10.11 3.01 4.50
N SER A 31 -10.48 1.86 3.96
CA SER A 31 -9.63 1.06 3.07
C SER A 31 -9.30 1.79 1.77
N ILE A 32 -10.25 2.53 1.20
CA ILE A 32 -10.08 3.29 -0.06
C ILE A 32 -8.93 4.32 0.03
N PRO A 33 -8.92 5.29 0.96
CA PRO A 33 -7.84 6.27 1.06
C PRO A 33 -6.50 5.62 1.42
N CYS A 34 -6.47 4.58 2.28
CA CYS A 34 -5.25 3.83 2.57
C CYS A 34 -4.67 3.18 1.31
N LEU A 35 -5.52 2.54 0.50
CA LEU A 35 -5.10 1.91 -0.74
C LEU A 35 -4.67 2.94 -1.79
N PHE A 36 -5.38 4.07 -1.89
CA PHE A 36 -5.00 5.18 -2.75
C PHE A 36 -3.58 5.69 -2.44
N LEU A 37 -3.27 5.93 -1.16
CA LEU A 37 -1.93 6.32 -0.74
C LEU A 37 -0.89 5.26 -1.08
N ALA A 38 -1.24 3.98 -0.94
CA ALA A 38 -0.37 2.88 -1.32
C ALA A 38 -0.02 2.91 -2.82
N PHE A 39 -1.00 3.14 -3.70
CA PHE A 39 -0.75 3.29 -5.13
C PHE A 39 0.07 4.54 -5.45
N ALA A 40 -0.23 5.68 -4.79
CA ALA A 40 0.52 6.91 -4.99
C ALA A 40 2.01 6.71 -4.67
N VAL A 41 2.33 6.06 -3.55
CA VAL A 41 3.71 5.76 -3.16
C VAL A 41 4.34 4.71 -4.07
N TRP A 42 3.59 3.70 -4.49
CA TRP A 42 4.10 2.63 -5.35
C TRP A 42 4.54 3.15 -6.71
N PHE A 43 3.77 4.07 -7.30
CA PHE A 43 4.02 4.61 -8.64
C PHE A 43 4.79 5.94 -8.66
N ILE A 44 5.18 6.49 -7.51
CA ILE A 44 5.80 7.83 -7.42
C ILE A 44 7.07 7.96 -8.28
N TRP A 45 7.82 6.87 -8.46
CA TRP A 45 9.06 6.85 -9.24
C TRP A 45 8.86 7.07 -10.74
N SER A 46 7.65 6.85 -11.27
CA SER A 46 7.31 7.21 -12.66
C SER A 46 7.40 8.71 -12.92
N ALA A 47 7.17 9.54 -11.90
CA ALA A 47 7.29 10.99 -11.98
C ALA A 47 8.68 11.49 -11.55
N ILE A 48 9.26 10.89 -10.50
CA ILE A 48 10.55 11.33 -9.94
C ILE A 48 11.70 11.05 -10.88
N ALA A 49 11.78 9.84 -11.45
CA ALA A 49 12.91 9.43 -12.29
C ALA A 49 13.12 10.36 -13.50
N VAL A 50 12.03 10.90 -14.05
CA VAL A 50 12.07 11.85 -15.19
C VAL A 50 12.68 13.20 -14.79
N ASN A 51 12.59 13.60 -13.53
CA ASN A 51 12.96 14.93 -13.06
C ASN A 51 14.27 14.98 -12.26
N LEU A 52 14.83 13.84 -11.83
CA LEU A 52 16.04 13.81 -11.00
C LEU A 52 17.22 14.56 -11.62
N ASN A 53 17.49 14.32 -12.91
CA ASN A 53 18.62 14.98 -13.56
C ASN A 53 18.37 16.50 -13.78
N ASN A 54 17.10 16.93 -13.82
CA ASN A 54 16.75 18.36 -13.91
C ASN A 54 17.08 19.13 -12.62
N ILE A 55 17.22 18.43 -11.49
CA ILE A 55 17.54 19.01 -10.18
C ILE A 55 19.00 18.71 -9.75
N GLY A 56 19.87 18.33 -10.68
CA GLY A 56 21.32 18.23 -10.46
C GLY A 56 21.86 16.82 -10.23
N PHE A 57 21.02 15.79 -10.16
CA PHE A 57 21.50 14.40 -10.18
C PHE A 57 22.14 14.06 -11.53
N LYS A 58 23.06 13.09 -11.52
CA LYS A 58 23.76 12.64 -12.72
C LYS A 58 23.63 11.13 -12.90
N PHE A 59 22.39 10.63 -12.84
CA PHE A 59 22.13 9.22 -13.07
C PHE A 59 22.03 8.91 -14.56
N THR A 60 22.49 7.73 -14.95
CA THR A 60 22.35 7.24 -16.32
C THR A 60 20.89 6.92 -16.63
N THR A 61 20.53 6.88 -17.91
CA THR A 61 19.19 6.47 -18.34
C THR A 61 18.79 5.11 -17.78
N GLU A 62 19.71 4.14 -17.80
CA GLU A 62 19.51 2.81 -17.22
C GLU A 62 19.19 2.85 -15.72
N GLN A 63 19.93 3.67 -14.96
CA GLN A 63 19.69 3.87 -13.53
C GLN A 63 18.30 4.47 -13.27
N LEU A 64 17.88 5.48 -14.04
CA LEU A 64 16.56 6.09 -13.90
C LEU A 64 15.43 5.12 -14.21
N PHE A 65 15.55 4.31 -15.27
CA PHE A 65 14.59 3.25 -15.58
C PHE A 65 14.55 2.18 -14.50
N THR A 66 15.71 1.81 -13.94
CA THR A 66 15.79 0.84 -12.85
C THR A 66 15.06 1.33 -11.61
N LEU A 67 15.23 2.61 -11.23
CA LEU A 67 14.50 3.22 -10.12
C LEU A 67 12.98 3.21 -10.33
N ALA A 68 12.51 3.38 -11.56
CA ALA A 68 11.09 3.26 -11.91
C ALA A 68 10.57 1.81 -11.88
N ALA A 69 11.41 0.82 -12.19
CA ALA A 69 11.03 -0.58 -12.29
C ALA A 69 11.05 -1.35 -10.95
N VAL A 70 12.02 -1.06 -10.09
CA VAL A 70 12.25 -1.76 -8.81
C VAL A 70 11.04 -1.77 -7.85
N PRO A 71 10.23 -0.71 -7.72
CA PRO A 71 9.00 -0.76 -6.94
C PRO A 71 8.03 -1.84 -7.44
N GLY A 72 7.98 -2.10 -8.74
CA GLY A 72 7.17 -3.16 -9.34
C GLY A 72 7.64 -4.55 -8.92
N LEU A 73 8.95 -4.80 -8.98
CA LEU A 73 9.56 -6.07 -8.57
C LEU A 73 9.33 -6.35 -7.08
N THR A 74 9.67 -5.38 -6.23
CA THR A 74 9.52 -5.52 -4.78
C THR A 74 8.06 -5.63 -4.36
N GLY A 75 7.16 -4.87 -4.99
CA GLY A 75 5.72 -4.98 -4.77
C GLY A 75 5.16 -6.35 -5.14
N ALA A 76 5.55 -6.91 -6.30
CA ALA A 76 5.13 -8.25 -6.71
C ALA A 76 5.57 -9.33 -5.70
N THR A 77 6.82 -9.25 -5.23
CA THR A 77 7.35 -10.16 -4.20
C THR A 77 6.59 -10.04 -2.88
N LEU A 78 6.36 -8.81 -2.41
CA LEU A 78 5.70 -8.55 -1.13
C LEU A 78 4.22 -8.93 -1.12
N ARG A 79 3.54 -8.90 -2.28
CA ARG A 79 2.13 -9.32 -2.38
C ARG A 79 1.88 -10.72 -1.85
N VAL A 80 2.82 -11.65 -2.06
CA VAL A 80 2.72 -13.02 -1.55
C VAL A 80 2.65 -13.00 -0.03
N PHE A 81 3.59 -12.32 0.63
CA PHE A 81 3.66 -12.25 2.09
C PHE A 81 2.50 -11.45 2.69
N TYR A 82 2.16 -10.30 2.10
CA TYR A 82 1.13 -9.39 2.63
C TYR A 82 -0.26 -10.02 2.66
N SER A 83 -0.56 -10.94 1.73
CA SER A 83 -1.81 -11.69 1.72
C SER A 83 -2.01 -12.54 2.99
N PHE A 84 -0.92 -13.01 3.60
CA PHE A 84 -0.97 -13.82 4.83
C PHE A 84 -0.96 -12.99 6.11
N CYS A 85 -0.61 -11.69 6.05
CA CYS A 85 -0.52 -10.85 7.24
C CYS A 85 -1.89 -10.46 7.80
N VAL A 86 -2.92 -10.31 6.95
CA VAL A 86 -4.29 -9.97 7.37
C VAL A 86 -4.89 -11.00 8.35
N PRO A 87 -4.89 -12.32 8.05
CA PRO A 87 -5.44 -13.31 8.99
C PRO A 87 -4.63 -13.43 10.28
N ILE A 88 -3.33 -13.10 10.27
CA ILE A 88 -2.46 -13.20 11.45
C ILE A 88 -2.63 -11.98 12.37
N PHE A 89 -2.58 -10.77 11.82
CA PHE A 89 -2.55 -9.52 12.59
C PHE A 89 -3.91 -8.82 12.67
N GLY A 90 -4.89 -9.27 11.89
CA GLY A 90 -6.19 -8.65 11.73
C GLY A 90 -6.16 -7.45 10.80
N GLY A 91 -7.24 -7.26 10.03
CA GLY A 91 -7.37 -6.21 9.02
C GLY A 91 -7.04 -4.81 9.53
N LYS A 92 -7.65 -4.41 10.65
CA LYS A 92 -7.45 -3.06 11.21
C LYS A 92 -5.99 -2.76 11.54
N ASN A 93 -5.33 -3.64 12.29
CA ASN A 93 -3.97 -3.40 12.75
C ASN A 93 -2.99 -3.47 11.58
N TRP A 94 -3.20 -4.43 10.67
CA TRP A 94 -2.37 -4.56 9.49
C TRP A 94 -2.50 -3.35 8.57
N THR A 95 -3.72 -2.88 8.26
CA THR A 95 -3.92 -1.68 7.42
C THR A 95 -3.26 -0.45 8.03
N VAL A 96 -3.36 -0.24 9.35
CA VAL A 96 -2.68 0.88 10.02
C VAL A 96 -1.16 0.75 9.90
N PHE A 97 -0.62 -0.43 10.21
CA PHE A 97 0.82 -0.69 10.14
C PHE A 97 1.35 -0.51 8.71
N SER A 98 0.76 -1.20 7.75
CA SER A 98 1.21 -1.23 6.35
C SER A 98 1.01 0.11 5.63
N THR A 99 0.04 0.92 6.04
CA THR A 99 -0.08 2.31 5.55
C THR A 99 0.96 3.22 6.19
N SER A 100 1.25 3.04 7.49
CA SER A 100 2.23 3.86 8.20
C SER A 100 3.65 3.66 7.68
N THR A 101 4.01 2.43 7.29
CA THR A 101 5.35 2.16 6.71
C THR A 101 5.60 2.89 5.40
N LEU A 102 4.56 3.33 4.68
CA LEU A 102 4.70 4.15 3.47
C LEU A 102 5.32 5.53 3.75
N LEU A 103 5.23 6.03 4.99
CA LEU A 103 5.91 7.26 5.38
C LEU A 103 7.43 7.16 5.24
N ILE A 104 8.00 5.95 5.38
CA ILE A 104 9.44 5.73 5.28
C ILE A 104 9.96 6.12 3.87
N PRO A 105 9.47 5.52 2.77
CA PRO A 105 9.89 5.94 1.44
C PRO A 105 9.39 7.36 1.10
N SER A 106 8.18 7.77 1.49
CA SER A 106 7.67 9.11 1.14
C SER A 106 8.51 10.25 1.73
N VAL A 107 8.81 10.19 3.02
CA VAL A 107 9.65 11.20 3.70
C VAL A 107 11.11 11.04 3.27
N GLY A 108 11.60 9.80 3.19
CA GLY A 108 12.98 9.52 2.78
C GLY A 108 13.30 10.06 1.39
N ILE A 109 12.41 9.87 0.42
CA ILE A 109 12.52 10.44 -0.92
C ILE A 109 12.50 11.96 -0.85
N GLY A 110 11.55 12.55 -0.12
CA GLY A 110 11.43 14.00 0.02
C GLY A 110 12.71 14.66 0.54
N ILE A 111 13.44 14.00 1.43
CA ILE A 111 14.75 14.45 1.92
C ILE A 111 15.85 14.17 0.87
N ALA A 112 15.90 12.96 0.32
CA ALA A 112 16.94 12.51 -0.60
C ALA A 112 17.03 13.38 -1.86
N VAL A 113 15.90 13.81 -2.43
CA VAL A 113 15.88 14.61 -3.66
C VAL A 113 16.40 16.05 -3.46
N GLN A 114 16.52 16.53 -2.22
CA GLN A 114 17.03 17.87 -1.92
C GLN A 114 18.57 17.95 -1.98
N ASN A 115 19.26 16.81 -1.99
CA ASN A 115 20.72 16.75 -2.08
C ASN A 115 21.17 15.94 -3.31
N PRO A 116 21.69 16.59 -4.38
CA PRO A 116 22.20 15.93 -5.58
C PRO A 116 23.36 14.95 -5.36
N GLU A 117 24.04 15.02 -4.20
CA GLU A 117 25.08 14.08 -3.82
C GLU A 117 24.51 12.77 -3.23
N THR A 118 23.19 12.66 -3.06
CA THR A 118 22.56 11.42 -2.59
C THR A 118 22.87 10.27 -3.54
N THR A 119 23.45 9.20 -2.98
CA THR A 119 23.93 8.07 -3.78
C THR A 119 22.80 7.34 -4.52
N TYR A 120 23.15 6.72 -5.66
CA TYR A 120 22.23 5.85 -6.38
C TYR A 120 21.70 4.71 -5.50
N SER A 121 22.55 4.12 -4.66
CA SER A 121 22.15 3.05 -3.73
C SER A 121 21.08 3.50 -2.74
N THR A 122 21.19 4.72 -2.20
CA THR A 122 20.14 5.29 -1.33
C THR A 122 18.82 5.43 -2.08
N MET A 123 18.84 5.97 -3.30
CA MET A 123 17.65 6.10 -4.15
C MET A 123 17.04 4.74 -4.47
N LEU A 124 17.87 3.73 -4.75
CA LEU A 124 17.46 2.37 -5.05
C LEU A 124 16.77 1.69 -3.86
N ILE A 125 17.29 1.87 -2.65
CA ILE A 125 16.66 1.35 -1.41
C ILE A 125 15.30 2.02 -1.19
N LEU A 126 15.22 3.35 -1.38
CA LEU A 126 13.95 4.08 -1.26
C LEU A 126 12.93 3.63 -2.33
N ALA A 127 13.38 3.38 -3.55
CA ALA A 127 12.55 2.80 -4.62
C ALA A 127 12.08 1.38 -4.28
N ALA A 128 12.94 0.55 -3.70
CA ALA A 128 12.54 -0.77 -3.21
C ALA A 128 11.47 -0.68 -2.12
N PHE A 129 11.57 0.29 -1.20
CA PHE A 129 10.54 0.51 -0.17
C PHE A 129 9.21 1.03 -0.72
N CYS A 130 9.19 1.73 -1.85
CA CYS A 130 7.93 2.05 -2.54
C CYS A 130 7.13 0.80 -2.93
N GLY A 131 7.78 -0.36 -3.09
CA GLY A 131 7.11 -1.65 -3.30
C GLY A 131 6.16 -2.06 -2.17
N PHE A 132 6.29 -1.49 -0.97
CA PHE A 132 5.33 -1.73 0.12
C PHE A 132 3.90 -1.37 -0.30
N GLY A 133 3.73 -0.33 -1.12
CA GLY A 133 2.43 0.03 -1.67
C GLY A 133 1.81 -1.07 -2.55
N GLY A 134 2.64 -1.80 -3.30
CA GLY A 134 2.21 -2.96 -4.07
C GLY A 134 1.77 -4.15 -3.21
N GLY A 135 2.39 -4.33 -2.04
CA GLY A 135 1.97 -5.31 -1.03
C GLY A 135 0.64 -4.94 -0.35
N ASN A 136 0.43 -3.65 -0.06
CA ASN A 136 -0.83 -3.16 0.53
C ASN A 136 -2.04 -3.54 -0.33
N PHE A 137 -1.90 -3.54 -1.66
CA PHE A 137 -2.97 -3.95 -2.57
C PHE A 137 -3.49 -5.36 -2.29
N SER A 138 -2.62 -6.37 -2.17
CA SER A 138 -3.07 -7.75 -1.93
C SER A 138 -3.75 -7.87 -0.57
N SER A 139 -3.13 -7.33 0.48
CA SER A 139 -3.72 -7.36 1.82
C SER A 139 -5.03 -6.58 1.94
N SER A 140 -5.18 -5.44 1.24
CA SER A 140 -6.41 -4.64 1.25
C SER A 140 -7.56 -5.41 0.59
N MET A 141 -7.32 -6.02 -0.56
CA MET A 141 -8.33 -6.81 -1.28
C MET A 141 -8.72 -8.08 -0.50
N SER A 142 -7.74 -8.77 0.07
CA SER A 142 -8.00 -9.92 0.95
C SER A 142 -8.78 -9.52 2.20
N ASN A 143 -8.50 -8.37 2.80
CA ASN A 143 -9.22 -7.90 3.98
C ASN A 143 -10.66 -7.50 3.67
N ILE A 144 -10.89 -6.69 2.63
CA ILE A 144 -12.20 -6.10 2.39
C ILE A 144 -13.24 -7.12 1.92
N SER A 145 -12.82 -8.17 1.20
CA SER A 145 -13.72 -9.23 0.73
C SER A 145 -14.41 -9.96 1.89
N PHE A 146 -13.76 -10.10 3.05
CA PHE A 146 -14.37 -10.68 4.26
C PHE A 146 -15.53 -9.85 4.83
N PHE A 147 -15.59 -8.54 4.54
CA PHE A 147 -16.64 -7.66 5.04
C PHE A 147 -17.92 -7.68 4.19
N TYR A 148 -17.90 -8.26 2.99
CA TYR A 148 -19.04 -8.21 2.08
C TYR A 148 -19.59 -9.61 1.77
N PRO A 149 -20.92 -9.77 1.63
CA PRO A 149 -21.50 -11.01 1.13
C PRO A 149 -21.04 -11.26 -0.31
N LYS A 150 -20.98 -12.52 -0.72
CA LYS A 150 -20.51 -12.91 -2.06
C LYS A 150 -21.20 -12.14 -3.20
N LYS A 151 -22.49 -11.84 -3.05
CA LYS A 151 -23.28 -11.08 -4.02
C LYS A 151 -22.87 -9.61 -4.21
N SER A 152 -21.98 -9.07 -3.38
CA SER A 152 -21.57 -7.66 -3.37
C SER A 152 -20.05 -7.47 -3.27
N GLN A 153 -19.26 -8.49 -3.60
CA GLN A 153 -17.79 -8.43 -3.59
C GLN A 153 -17.18 -7.88 -4.88
N GLY A 154 -17.94 -7.86 -5.98
CA GLY A 154 -17.56 -7.26 -7.27
C GLY A 154 -18.21 -5.90 -7.46
#